data_AF-A0AB37XMM3-F1
#
_entry.id   AF-A0AB37XMM3-F1
#
_cell.length_a   1.000
_cell.length_b   1.000
_cell.length_c   1.000
_cell.angle_alpha   90.00
_cell.angle_beta   90.00
_cell.angle_gamma   90.00
#
_symmetry.space_group_name_H-M   'P 1'
#
loop_
_entity.id
_entity.type
_entity.pdbx_description
1 polymer ?
#
loop_
_entity_poly.entity_id
_entity_poly.type
_entity_poly.pdbx_seq_one_letter_code
_entity_poly.pdbx_strand_id
1 'polypeptide(L)'
;HRVATLLAAGRPVLTPCFAGKDRTGFVVALVLEAVGLDRDVIVADYLRSNDSVPQLRARISEMIQQRFDTELAPEVVTFTKARLSDGVLGVRAEYLAAARQTIDETYGSLGG
;
A
#
# COMPACT_ATOMS: atom_id res chain seq x y z
N HIS A 1 -14.05 6.83 -7.36
CA HIS A 1 -14.64 7.91 -8.17
C HIS A 1 -13.72 9.12 -8.34
N ARG A 2 -13.35 9.88 -7.28
CA ARG A 2 -12.61 11.16 -7.46
C ARG A 2 -11.25 11.06 -8.17
N VAL A 3 -10.42 10.05 -7.92
CA VAL A 3 -9.08 9.93 -8.55
C VAL A 3 -9.18 9.82 -10.07
N ALA A 4 -9.93 8.84 -10.58
CA ALA A 4 -10.11 8.64 -12.01
C ALA A 4 -10.73 9.87 -12.69
N THR A 5 -11.75 10.51 -12.07
CA THR A 5 -12.36 11.73 -12.61
C THR A 5 -11.37 12.89 -12.71
N LEU A 6 -10.52 13.10 -11.69
CA LEU A 6 -9.52 14.18 -11.70
C LEU A 6 -8.44 13.94 -12.76
N LEU A 7 -7.97 12.70 -12.90
CA LEU A 7 -7.00 12.32 -13.93
C LEU A 7 -7.58 12.48 -15.33
N ALA A 8 -8.81 12.04 -15.57
CA ALA A 8 -9.51 12.23 -16.84
C ALA A 8 -9.71 13.72 -17.20
N ALA A 9 -9.79 14.59 -16.19
CA ALA A 9 -9.85 16.05 -16.36
C ALA A 9 -8.46 16.69 -16.57
N GLY A 10 -7.39 15.91 -16.78
CA GLY A 10 -6.04 16.40 -17.03
C GLY A 10 -5.34 17.02 -15.81
N ARG A 11 -5.83 16.75 -14.59
CA ARG A 11 -5.24 17.32 -13.37
C ARG A 11 -4.12 16.42 -12.82
N PRO A 12 -2.98 16.98 -12.39
CA PRO A 12 -2.02 16.25 -11.57
C PRO A 12 -2.66 15.83 -10.24
N VAL A 13 -2.53 14.56 -9.86
CA VAL A 13 -3.13 13.99 -8.63
C VAL A 13 -2.07 13.26 -7.82
N LEU A 14 -2.00 13.57 -6.52
CA LEU A 14 -1.27 12.78 -5.52
C LEU A 14 -2.28 12.00 -4.67
N THR A 15 -2.11 10.68 -4.57
CA THR A 15 -3.02 9.79 -3.81
C THR A 15 -2.31 9.19 -2.60
N PRO A 16 -2.11 9.94 -1.50
CA PRO A 16 -1.43 9.42 -0.33
C PRO A 16 -2.34 8.50 0.49
N CYS A 17 -1.74 7.51 1.13
CA CYS A 17 -2.28 6.93 2.35
C CYS A 17 -1.21 7.07 3.46
N PHE A 18 -1.30 6.30 4.55
CA PHE A 18 -0.30 6.38 5.62
C PHE A 18 1.09 5.90 5.15
N ALA A 19 1.16 4.65 4.66
CA ALA A 19 2.41 4.04 4.20
C ALA A 19 2.64 4.16 2.68
N GLY A 20 1.66 4.66 1.93
CA GLY A 20 1.71 4.75 0.47
C GLY A 20 1.64 3.41 -0.28
N LYS A 21 1.48 2.26 0.40
CA LYS A 21 1.64 0.93 -0.21
C LYS A 21 0.33 0.20 -0.56
N ASP A 22 -0.54 -0.11 0.41
CA ASP A 22 -1.66 -1.04 0.18
C ASP A 22 -2.84 -0.36 -0.51
N ARG A 23 -3.47 0.60 0.18
CA ARG A 23 -4.64 1.34 -0.35
C ARG A 23 -4.28 2.20 -1.56
N THR A 24 -3.11 2.84 -1.51
CA THR A 24 -2.59 3.61 -2.64
C THR A 24 -2.24 2.68 -3.79
N GLY A 25 -1.50 1.59 -3.54
CA GLY A 25 -1.11 0.64 -4.58
C GLY A 25 -2.31 -0.01 -5.28
N PHE A 26 -3.37 -0.36 -4.54
CA PHE A 26 -4.61 -0.83 -5.14
C PHE A 26 -5.24 0.20 -6.09
N VAL A 27 -5.40 1.45 -5.64
CA VAL A 27 -6.00 2.51 -6.49
C VAL A 27 -5.14 2.79 -7.71
N VAL A 28 -3.82 2.88 -7.55
CA VAL A 28 -2.89 3.11 -8.67
C VAL A 28 -2.95 1.94 -9.65
N ALA A 29 -2.91 0.70 -9.17
CA ALA A 29 -2.97 -0.48 -10.03
C ALA A 29 -4.24 -0.51 -10.90
N LEU A 30 -5.41 -0.21 -10.32
CA LEU A 30 -6.66 -0.15 -11.10
C LEU A 30 -6.66 0.98 -12.13
N VAL A 31 -6.07 2.13 -11.80
CA VAL A 31 -5.93 3.23 -12.75
C VAL A 31 -5.03 2.84 -13.92
N LEU A 32 -3.90 2.19 -13.66
CA LEU A 32 -2.98 1.73 -14.68
C LEU A 32 -3.60 0.62 -15.56
N GLU A 33 -4.29 -0.33 -14.96
CA GLU A 33 -5.02 -1.39 -15.69
C GLU A 33 -6.12 -0.78 -16.58
N ALA A 34 -6.86 0.22 -16.06
CA ALA A 34 -7.93 0.89 -16.82
C ALA A 34 -7.42 1.67 -18.04
N VAL A 35 -6.17 2.14 -18.04
CA VAL A 35 -5.54 2.77 -19.22
C VAL A 35 -4.78 1.76 -20.09
N GLY A 36 -4.88 0.46 -19.79
CA GLY A 36 -4.38 -0.63 -20.62
C GLY A 36 -2.91 -0.99 -20.42
N LEU A 37 -2.30 -0.66 -19.27
CA LEU A 37 -0.94 -1.10 -18.98
C LEU A 37 -0.88 -2.60 -18.68
N ASP A 38 0.22 -3.23 -19.08
CA ASP A 38 0.48 -4.64 -18.82
C ASP A 38 0.66 -4.93 -17.32
N ARG A 39 0.18 -6.10 -16.90
CA ARG A 39 0.24 -6.56 -15.50
C ARG A 39 1.65 -6.51 -14.92
N ASP A 40 2.67 -6.85 -15.69
CA ASP A 40 4.06 -6.87 -15.20
C ASP A 40 4.55 -5.46 -14.87
N VAL A 41 4.14 -4.45 -15.64
CA VAL A 41 4.47 -3.04 -15.37
C VAL A 41 3.76 -2.57 -14.09
N ILE A 42 2.49 -2.93 -13.93
CA ILE A 42 1.68 -2.57 -12.76
C ILE A 42 2.26 -3.20 -11.49
N VAL A 43 2.59 -4.50 -11.55
CA VAL A 43 3.18 -5.23 -10.41
C VAL A 43 4.57 -4.68 -10.09
N ALA A 44 5.38 -4.37 -11.10
CA ALA A 44 6.69 -3.75 -10.88
C ALA A 44 6.57 -2.42 -10.12
N ASP A 45 5.65 -1.53 -10.53
CA ASP A 45 5.42 -0.27 -9.81
C ASP A 45 4.93 -0.50 -8.38
N TYR A 46 3.97 -1.42 -8.18
CA TYR A 46 3.47 -1.77 -6.86
C TYR A 46 4.58 -2.25 -5.92
N LEU A 47 5.46 -3.14 -6.40
CA LEU A 47 6.56 -3.72 -5.63
C LEU A 47 7.64 -2.72 -5.23
N ARG A 48 7.76 -1.56 -5.92
CA ARG A 48 8.68 -0.48 -5.51
C ARG A 48 8.39 0.07 -4.11
N SER A 49 7.18 -0.15 -3.58
CA SER A 49 6.86 0.18 -2.19
C SER A 49 7.79 -0.52 -1.19
N ASN A 50 8.36 -1.67 -1.55
CA ASN A 50 9.29 -2.42 -0.69
C ASN A 50 10.60 -1.67 -0.43
N ASP A 51 11.04 -0.82 -1.35
CA ASP A 51 12.24 0.01 -1.20
C ASP A 51 12.11 1.00 -0.02
N SER A 52 10.87 1.34 0.34
CA SER A 52 10.55 2.27 1.43
C SER A 52 10.36 1.59 2.80
N VAL A 53 10.46 0.26 2.88
CA VAL A 53 10.23 -0.50 4.14
C VAL A 53 11.17 -0.07 5.26
N PRO A 54 12.49 0.12 5.05
CA PRO A 54 13.37 0.59 6.11
C PRO A 54 12.94 1.94 6.69
N GLN A 55 12.55 2.89 5.83
CA GLN A 55 12.11 4.23 6.24
C GLN A 55 10.76 4.16 6.98
N LEU A 56 9.82 3.35 6.48
CA LEU A 56 8.54 3.14 7.13
C LEU A 56 8.72 2.53 8.54
N ARG A 57 9.60 1.53 8.67
CA ARG A 57 9.92 0.92 9.98
C ARG A 57 10.47 1.94 10.96
N ALA A 58 11.40 2.79 10.52
CA ALA A 58 11.98 3.84 11.36
C ALA A 58 10.89 4.83 11.83
N ARG A 59 10.03 5.28 10.91
CA ARG A 59 8.93 6.20 11.23
C ARG A 59 7.92 5.61 12.22
N ILE A 60 7.52 4.36 12.03
CA ILE A 60 6.58 3.71 12.97
C ILE A 60 7.25 3.52 14.34
N SER A 61 8.53 3.15 14.37
CA SER A 61 9.27 3.00 15.63
C SER A 61 9.36 4.31 16.40
N GLU A 62 9.61 5.42 15.70
CA GLU A 62 9.61 6.78 16.26
C GLU A 62 8.22 7.16 16.80
N MET A 63 7.15 6.91 16.02
CA MET A 63 5.77 7.17 16.46
C MET A 63 5.38 6.37 17.70
N ILE A 64 5.83 5.11 17.80
CA ILE A 64 5.63 4.29 19.01
C ILE A 64 6.33 4.97 20.18
N GLN A 65 7.61 5.32 20.05
CA GLN A 65 8.36 5.98 21.13
C GLN A 65 7.69 7.28 21.60
N GLN A 66 7.15 8.08 20.68
CA GLN A 66 6.50 9.36 21.01
C GLN A 66 5.10 9.23 21.61
N ARG A 67 4.35 8.16 21.30
CA ARG A 67 2.99 7.95 21.84
C ARG A 67 2.98 7.37 23.24
N PHE A 68 4.10 6.81 23.68
CA PHE A 68 4.25 6.23 25.00
C PHE A 68 5.19 7.12 25.83
N ASP A 69 4.64 8.21 26.39
CA ASP A 69 5.30 9.08 27.38
C ASP A 69 5.54 8.38 28.73
N THR A 70 4.98 7.19 28.94
CA THR A 70 5.18 6.35 30.12
C THR A 70 6.08 5.17 29.75
N GLU A 71 7.03 4.82 30.62
CA GLU A 71 7.93 3.66 30.47
C GLU A 71 7.14 2.40 30.13
N LEU A 72 7.07 2.07 28.83
CA LEU A 72 6.64 0.76 28.41
C LEU A 72 7.69 -0.24 28.89
N ALA A 73 7.21 -1.34 29.48
CA ALA A 73 8.07 -2.47 29.78
C ALA A 73 8.84 -2.88 28.49
N PRO A 74 10.16 -3.09 28.58
CA PRO A 74 11.00 -3.41 27.41
C PRO A 74 10.46 -4.56 26.55
N GLU A 75 9.73 -5.51 27.14
CA GLU A 75 9.10 -6.61 26.43
C GLU A 75 7.99 -6.15 25.46
N VAL A 76 7.20 -5.13 25.83
CA VAL A 76 6.11 -4.61 24.99
C VAL A 76 6.67 -3.89 23.77
N VAL A 77 7.73 -3.09 23.94
CA VAL A 77 8.43 -2.42 22.83
C VAL A 77 9.04 -3.47 21.90
N THR A 78 9.69 -4.49 22.46
CA THR A 78 10.30 -5.57 21.69
C THR A 78 9.25 -6.34 20.88
N PHE A 79 8.13 -6.71 21.49
CA PHE A 79 7.05 -7.43 20.82
C PHE A 79 6.34 -6.60 19.74
N THR A 80 6.23 -5.28 19.96
CA THR A 80 5.65 -4.36 18.99
C THR A 80 6.58 -4.18 17.79
N LYS A 81 7.89 -4.02 18.02
CA LYS A 81 8.89 -3.98 16.94
C LYS A 81 8.96 -5.30 16.17
N ALA A 82 8.79 -6.44 16.83
CA ALA A 82 8.75 -7.76 16.17
C ALA A 82 7.55 -7.91 15.22
N ARG A 83 6.44 -7.20 15.46
CA ARG A 83 5.28 -7.13 14.53
C ARG A 83 5.53 -6.26 13.30
N LEU A 84 6.57 -5.44 13.29
CA LEU A 84 6.99 -4.63 12.14
C LEU A 84 7.88 -5.43 11.17
N SER A 85 7.47 -6.67 10.90
CA SER A 85 8.14 -7.57 9.97
C SER A 85 8.01 -7.07 8.53
N ASP A 86 8.90 -7.53 7.64
CA ASP A 86 8.86 -7.17 6.22
C ASP A 86 7.53 -7.58 5.57
N GLY A 87 6.89 -8.67 6.01
CA GLY A 87 5.59 -9.08 5.49
C GLY A 87 4.46 -8.09 5.82
N VAL A 88 4.53 -7.41 6.96
CA VAL A 88 3.53 -6.40 7.36
C VAL A 88 3.84 -5.04 6.73
N LEU A 89 5.12 -4.67 6.71
CA LEU A 89 5.56 -3.36 6.23
C LEU A 89 5.71 -3.28 4.71
N GLY A 90 6.01 -4.40 4.06
CA GLY A 90 6.15 -4.50 2.62
C GLY A 90 4.85 -4.86 1.92
N VAL A 91 5.00 -5.19 0.65
CA VAL A 91 3.94 -5.63 -0.25
C VAL A 91 4.40 -6.84 -1.06
N ARG A 92 3.43 -7.63 -1.52
CA ARG A 92 3.66 -8.83 -2.31
C ARG A 92 2.67 -8.88 -3.46
N ALA A 93 3.08 -9.39 -4.62
CA ALA A 93 2.21 -9.46 -5.80
C ALA A 93 0.90 -10.21 -5.50
N GLU A 94 0.97 -11.23 -4.65
CA GLU A 94 -0.18 -12.01 -4.19
C GLU A 94 -1.26 -11.16 -3.49
N TYR A 95 -0.89 -10.07 -2.81
CA TYR A 95 -1.86 -9.18 -2.16
C TYR A 95 -2.67 -8.40 -3.18
N LEU A 96 -2.01 -7.89 -4.22
CA LEU A 96 -2.68 -7.21 -5.32
C LEU A 96 -3.49 -8.20 -6.17
N ALA A 97 -2.96 -9.40 -6.39
CA ALA A 97 -3.65 -10.46 -7.12
C ALA A 97 -4.94 -10.91 -6.41
N ALA A 98 -4.92 -11.06 -5.08
CA ALA A 98 -6.11 -11.42 -4.31
C ALA A 98 -7.23 -10.37 -4.48
N ALA A 99 -6.88 -9.07 -4.38
CA ALA A 99 -7.86 -8.00 -4.61
C ALA A 99 -8.40 -8.00 -6.04
N ARG A 100 -7.53 -8.28 -7.03
CA ARG A 100 -7.93 -8.37 -8.44
C ARG A 100 -8.82 -9.57 -8.73
N GLN A 101 -8.55 -10.70 -8.11
CA GLN A 101 -9.39 -11.90 -8.20
C GLN A 101 -10.78 -11.63 -7.64
N THR A 102 -10.88 -10.96 -6.49
CA THR A 102 -12.19 -10.57 -5.94
C THR A 102 -12.98 -9.67 -6.89
N ILE A 103 -12.30 -8.81 -7.66
CA ILE A 103 -12.97 -7.98 -8.69
C ILE A 103 -13.58 -8.88 -9.78
N ASP A 104 -12.84 -9.87 -10.28
CA ASP A 104 -13.38 -10.80 -11.29
C ASP A 104 -14.52 -11.64 -10.73
N GLU A 105 -14.39 -12.15 -9.50
CA GLU A 105 -15.42 -12.97 -8.86
C GLU A 105 -16.72 -12.21 -8.58
N THR A 106 -16.62 -10.92 -8.22
CA THR A 106 -17.77 -10.12 -7.78
C THR A 106 -18.40 -9.31 -8.91
N TYR A 107 -17.58 -8.81 -9.84
CA TYR A 107 -18.01 -7.88 -10.90
C TYR A 107 -17.79 -8.45 -12.31
N GLY A 108 -17.18 -9.63 -12.45
CA GLY A 108 -16.93 -10.29 -13.74
C GLY A 108 -15.75 -9.73 -14.54
N SER A 109 -15.45 -8.44 -14.38
CA SER A 109 -14.27 -7.79 -14.94
C SER A 109 -14.01 -6.45 -14.25
N LEU A 110 -12.88 -5.81 -14.55
CA LEU A 110 -12.62 -4.43 -14.09
C LEU A 110 -13.66 -3.41 -14.61
N GLY A 111 -14.26 -3.65 -15.77
CA GLY A 111 -15.26 -2.75 -16.34
C GLY A 111 -16.69 -3.02 -15.89
N GLY A 112 -16.92 -4.11 -15.13
CA GLY A 112 -18.24 -4.66 -14.78
C GLY A 112 -18.93 -3.97 -13.62
#